data_AF-A0A087NAY4-F1
#
_entry.id   AF-A0A087NAY4-F1
#
_cell.length_a   1.000
_cell.length_b   1.000
_cell.length_c   1.000
_cell.angle_alpha   90.00
_cell.angle_beta   90.00
_cell.angle_gamma   90.00
#
_symmetry.space_group_name_H-M   'P 1'
#
loop_
_entity.id
_entity.type
_entity.pdbx_description
1 polymer ?
#
loop_
_entity_poly.entity_id
_entity_poly.type
_entity_poly.pdbx_seq_one_letter_code
_entity_poly.pdbx_strand_id
1 'polypeptide(L)' 'MPTIQLEQAAMAMPSLIAIDDFYPFRGGVPLYHEAHCVGAIAVSGASPDQDEAVARYGAASLTPQD' A
#
# COMPACT_ATOMS: atom_id res chain seq x y z
N MET A 1 -0.15 7.16 0.43
CA MET A 1 -1.45 6.69 0.95
C MET A 1 -1.55 5.18 0.76
N PRO A 2 -2.19 4.44 1.67
CA PRO A 2 -2.45 3.00 1.50
C PRO A 2 -3.24 2.68 0.21
N THR A 3 -2.97 1.52 -0.40
CA THR A 3 -3.60 1.13 -1.67
C THR A 3 -5.08 0.77 -1.52
N ILE A 4 -5.57 0.47 -0.31
CA ILE A 4 -7.02 0.32 -0.04
C ILE A 4 -7.81 1.57 -0.41
N GLN A 5 -7.23 2.76 -0.26
CA GLN A 5 -7.89 4.01 -0.66
C GLN A 5 -7.90 4.18 -2.18
N LEU A 6 -6.88 3.64 -2.87
CA LEU A 6 -6.83 3.61 -4.33
C LEU A 6 -7.83 2.60 -4.90
N GLU A 7 -8.03 1.48 -4.21
CA GLU A 7 -9.05 0.48 -4.56
C GLU A 7 -10.45 1.09 -4.54
N GLN A 8 -10.78 1.84 -3.48
CA GLN A 8 -12.04 2.59 -3.39
C GLN A 8 -12.18 3.62 -4.52
N ALA A 9 -11.09 4.31 -4.88
CA ALA A 9 -11.09 5.24 -6.01
C ALA A 9 -11.33 4.52 -7.34
N ALA A 10 -10.74 3.33 -7.54
CA ALA A 10 -10.95 2.51 -8.74
C ALA A 10 -12.39 1.98 -8.84
N MET A 11 -13.06 1.70 -7.71
CA MET A 11 -14.48 1.37 -7.72
C MET A 11 -15.34 2.54 -8.21
N ALA A 12 -14.99 3.78 -7.84
CA ALA A 12 -15.70 4.98 -8.30
C ALA A 12 -15.31 5.40 -9.73
N MET A 13 -14.08 5.08 -10.15
CA MET A 13 -13.53 5.39 -11.46
C MET A 13 -12.79 4.17 -12.03
N PRO A 14 -13.51 3.22 -12.66
CA PRO A 14 -12.92 1.97 -13.14
C PRO A 14 -11.78 2.16 -14.14
N SER A 15 -11.75 3.27 -14.90
CA SER A 15 -10.67 3.58 -15.84
C SER A 15 -9.29 3.74 -15.19
N LEU A 16 -9.22 3.91 -13.86
CA LEU A 16 -7.94 3.99 -13.16
C LEU A 16 -7.10 2.73 -13.34
N ILE A 17 -7.70 1.55 -13.50
CA ILE A 17 -6.96 0.28 -13.69
C ILE A 17 -6.24 0.21 -15.06
N ALA A 18 -6.56 1.10 -15.99
CA ALA A 18 -5.97 1.14 -17.32
C ALA A 18 -4.73 2.04 -17.40
N ILE A 19 -4.35 2.69 -16.29
CA ILE A 19 -3.12 3.50 -16.22
C ILE A 19 -1.94 2.54 -16.09
N ASP A 20 -0.98 2.67 -17.00
CA ASP A 20 0.25 1.86 -16.95
C ASP A 20 0.96 2.01 -15.60
N ASP A 21 1.45 0.87 -15.09
CA ASP A 21 2.12 0.73 -13.79
C ASP A 21 1.30 1.21 -12.57
N PHE A 22 -0.02 1.34 -12.70
CA PHE A 22 -0.90 1.69 -11.60
C PHE A 22 -1.71 0.47 -11.11
N TYR A 23 -1.43 0.03 -9.89
CA TYR A 23 -2.06 -1.14 -9.28
C TYR A 23 -2.88 -0.75 -8.05
N PRO A 24 -4.15 -0.31 -8.21
CA PRO A 24 -5.01 0.15 -7.12
C PRO A 24 -5.63 -1.03 -6.35
N PHE A 25 -4.83 -2.03 -6.00
CA PHE A 25 -5.27 -3.20 -5.27
C PHE A 25 -4.70 -3.15 -3.85
N ARG A 26 -5.53 -3.45 -2.86
CA ARG A 26 -5.11 -3.50 -1.46
C ARG A 26 -3.93 -4.47 -1.26
N GLY A 27 -2.93 -4.01 -0.48
CA GLY A 27 -1.67 -4.74 -0.27
C GLY A 27 -0.44 -3.84 -0.06
N GLY A 28 -0.57 -2.53 -0.27
CA GLY A 28 0.53 -1.56 -0.11
C GLY A 28 0.24 -0.44 0.88
N VAL A 29 1.30 0.01 1.57
CA VAL A 29 1.26 1.11 2.55
C VAL A 29 2.44 2.08 2.36
N PRO A 30 2.25 3.38 2.63
CA PRO A 30 3.33 4.36 2.59
C PRO A 30 4.33 4.15 3.73
N LEU A 31 5.58 4.51 3.47
CA LEU A 31 6.67 4.53 4.43
C LEU A 31 6.94 5.98 4.86
N TYR A 32 6.97 6.21 6.17
CA TYR A 32 7.24 7.52 6.75
C TYR A 32 8.53 7.49 7.58
N HIS A 33 9.37 8.51 7.41
CA HIS A 33 10.53 8.79 8.25
C HIS A 33 10.50 10.27 8.63
N GLU A 34 10.59 10.59 9.92
CA GLU A 34 10.48 11.98 10.43
C GLU A 34 9.24 12.72 9.87
N ALA A 35 8.09 12.04 9.83
CA ALA A 35 6.82 12.51 9.23
C ALA A 35 6.85 12.79 7.71
N HIS A 36 7.96 12.53 7.02
CA HIS A 36 8.07 12.62 5.57
C HIS A 36 7.79 11.26 4.91
N CYS A 37 6.95 11.24 3.87
CA CYS A 37 6.76 10.04 3.06
C CYS A 37 8.02 9.79 2.23
N VAL A 38 8.74 8.70 2.51
CA VAL A 38 10.01 8.34 1.85
C VAL A 38 9.85 7.23 0.82
N GLY A 39 8.67 6.64 0.72
CA GLY A 39 8.38 5.58 -0.23
C GLY A 39 7.12 4.81 0.13
N ALA A 40 7.04 3.57 -0.35
CA ALA A 40 5.98 2.62 -0.02
C ALA A 40 6.54 1.19 -0.03
N ILE A 41 5.85 0.30 0.67
CA ILE A 41 6.04 -1.15 0.58
C ILE A 41 4.71 -1.78 0.17
N ALA A 42 4.77 -2.79 -0.68
CA ALA A 42 3.61 -3.56 -1.10
C ALA A 42 3.94 -5.05 -1.10
N VAL A 43 2.94 -5.86 -0.75
CA VAL A 43 3.01 -7.32 -0.75
C VAL A 43 1.93 -7.83 -1.70
N SER A 44 2.21 -8.94 -2.38
CA SER A 44 1.27 -9.62 -3.25
C SER A 44 1.50 -11.12 -3.19
N GLY A 45 0.43 -11.88 -3.03
CA GLY A 45 0.45 -13.35 -3.14
C GLY A 45 -0.48 -14.08 -2.19
N ALA A 46 -1.08 -13.39 -1.23
CA ALA A 46 -2.07 -13.94 -0.30
C ALA A 46 -3.43 -13.25 -0.47
N SER A 47 -4.30 -13.31 0.56
CA SER A 47 -5.51 -12.46 0.54
C SER A 47 -5.13 -10.98 0.69
N PRO A 48 -5.95 -10.03 0.19
CA PRO A 48 -5.64 -8.60 0.31
C PRO A 48 -5.46 -8.13 1.78
N ASP A 49 -6.19 -8.73 2.72
CA ASP A 49 -6.02 -8.48 4.15
C ASP A 49 -4.64 -8.96 4.66
N GLN A 50 -4.20 -10.14 4.21
CA GLN A 50 -2.90 -10.70 4.60
C GLN A 50 -1.75 -9.91 3.99
N ASP A 51 -1.84 -9.54 2.71
CA ASP A 51 -0.84 -8.74 2.01
C ASP A 51 -0.67 -7.37 2.68
N GLU A 52 -1.78 -6.68 3.00
CA GLU A 52 -1.72 -5.40 3.71
C GLU A 52 -1.14 -5.56 5.12
N ALA A 53 -1.50 -6.62 5.85
CA ALA A 53 -0.95 -6.87 7.18
C ALA A 53 0.58 -7.04 7.14
N VAL A 54 1.10 -7.85 6.21
CA VAL A 54 2.55 -8.03 6.03
C VAL A 54 3.22 -6.71 5.64
N ALA A 55 2.63 -5.95 4.72
CA ALA A 55 3.15 -4.63 4.33
C ALA A 55 3.22 -3.65 5.52
N ARG A 56 2.21 -3.66 6.40
CA ARG A 56 2.20 -2.84 7.64
C ARG A 56 3.29 -3.27 8.61
N TYR A 57 3.50 -4.57 8.82
CA TYR A 57 4.58 -5.06 9.67
C TYR A 57 5.96 -4.65 9.12
N GLY A 58 6.17 -4.81 7.81
CA GLY A 58 7.41 -4.35 7.17
C GLY A 58 7.63 -2.84 7.28
N ALA A 59 6.57 -2.05 7.12
CA ALA A 59 6.62 -0.60 7.31
C ALA A 59 6.97 -0.20 8.75
N ALA A 60 6.45 -0.91 9.74
CA ALA A 60 6.75 -0.68 11.15
C ALA A 60 8.22 -0.99 11.50
N SER A 61 8.91 -1.83 10.73
CA SER A 61 10.34 -2.10 10.90
C SER A 61 11.25 -0.98 10.42
N LEU A 62 10.74 0.03 9.72
CA LEU A 62 11.52 1.21 9.31
C LEU A 62 11.93 2.08 10.50
N THR A 63 11.16 2.04 11.58
CA THR A 63 11.53 2.65 12.87
C THR A 63 12.22 1.60 13.75
N PRO A 64 13.30 1.94 14.46
CA PRO A 64 13.93 1.03 15.42
C PRO A 64 12.88 0.46 16.38
N GLN A 65 12.90 -0.86 16.59
CA GLN A 65 12.18 -1.49 17.69
C GLN A 65 13.19 -1.61 18.84
N ASP A 66 12.99 -0.83 19.91
CA ASP A 66 13.73 -0.98 21.17
C ASP A 66 13.41 -2.32 21.83
#